data_AF-A0A7W8UBN5-F1
#
_entry.id   AF-A0A7W8UBN5-F1
#
_cell.length_a   1.000
_cell.length_b   1.000
_cell.length_c   1.000
_cell.angle_alpha   90.00
_cell.angle_beta   90.00
_cell.angle_gamma   90.00
#
_symmetry.space_group_name_H-M   'P 1'
#
loop_
_entity.id
_entity.type
_entity.pdbx_description
1 polymer ?
#
loop_
_entity_poly.entity_id
_entity_poly.type
_entity_poly.pdbx_seq_one_letter_code
_entity_poly.pdbx_strand_id
1 'polypeptide(L)'
;MEALDPVRRYVTIGEQPSTWGYSRRRLYAHDALFRENSDVYEVLHEFDFVYTEDKRLFFFLAIFGEEYGIDMSDPDPASCFDFREQQNGGSPSTLRRASNGLILRTGVCIKGITRTPTRGVG
;
A
#
# COMPACT_ATOMS: atom_id res chain seq x y z
N MET A 1 -23.72 25.20 9.67
CA MET A 1 -22.41 24.59 10.02
C MET A 1 -22.68 23.11 10.31
N GLU A 2 -23.10 22.35 9.29
CA GLU A 2 -23.49 20.91 9.43
C GLU A 2 -22.42 19.95 8.89
N ALA A 3 -21.43 20.45 8.13
CA ALA A 3 -20.44 19.59 7.47
C ALA A 3 -19.54 18.78 8.42
N LEU A 4 -19.49 19.14 9.71
CA LEU A 4 -18.67 18.45 10.72
C LEU A 4 -19.50 17.53 11.63
N ASP A 5 -20.81 17.44 11.42
CA ASP A 5 -21.68 16.61 12.25
C ASP A 5 -21.31 15.11 12.22
N PRO A 6 -20.87 14.52 11.08
CA PRO A 6 -20.38 13.14 11.07
C PRO A 6 -19.17 12.94 12.00
N VAL A 7 -18.21 13.87 11.97
CA VAL A 7 -17.01 13.83 12.82
C VAL A 7 -17.39 14.02 14.29
N ARG A 8 -18.31 14.94 14.57
CA ARG A 8 -18.81 15.18 15.94
C ARG A 8 -19.52 13.96 16.50
N ARG A 9 -20.35 13.28 15.70
CA ARG A 9 -21.04 12.04 16.10
C ARG A 9 -20.04 10.90 16.35
N TYR A 10 -19.02 10.77 15.49
CA TYR A 10 -17.95 9.79 15.70
C TYR A 10 -17.23 10.00 17.04
N VAL A 11 -16.77 11.22 17.33
CA VAL A 11 -16.01 11.52 18.57
C VAL A 11 -16.89 11.52 19.81
N THR A 12 -18.13 12.01 19.72
CA THR A 12 -19.00 12.25 20.90
C THR A 12 -19.87 11.04 21.23
N ILE A 13 -20.43 10.40 20.22
CA ILE A 13 -21.41 9.31 20.37
C ILE A 13 -20.73 7.94 20.17
N GLY A 14 -19.53 7.93 19.59
CA GLY A 14 -18.85 6.68 19.23
C GLY A 14 -19.56 5.99 18.07
N GLU A 15 -20.20 6.75 17.20
CA GLU A 15 -20.86 6.19 16.03
C GLU A 15 -19.81 5.88 14.96
N GLN A 16 -19.28 4.67 15.04
CA GLN A 16 -18.22 4.18 14.17
C GLN A 16 -18.84 3.30 13.08
N PRO A 17 -18.27 3.29 11.87
CA PRO A 17 -18.48 2.19 10.94
C PRO A 17 -18.17 0.87 11.67
N SER A 18 -19.02 -0.15 11.51
CA SER A 18 -18.80 -1.46 12.15
C SER A 18 -17.51 -2.12 11.65
N THR A 19 -17.14 -1.85 10.40
CA THR A 19 -15.88 -2.27 9.79
C THR A 19 -15.40 -1.22 8.79
N TRP A 20 -14.09 -1.06 8.66
CA TRP A 20 -13.51 -0.26 7.59
C TRP A 20 -13.17 -1.16 6.40
N GLY A 21 -13.69 -0.82 5.22
CA GLY A 21 -13.44 -1.59 4.01
C GLY A 21 -11.99 -1.51 3.57
N TYR A 22 -11.46 -2.61 3.04
CA TYR A 22 -10.15 -2.63 2.41
C TYR A 22 -10.16 -3.46 1.14
N SER A 23 -9.34 -3.07 0.16
CA SER A 23 -9.04 -3.90 -1.00
C SER A 23 -7.89 -4.84 -0.69
N ARG A 24 -7.90 -6.02 -1.30
CA ARG A 24 -6.82 -7.00 -1.20
C ARG A 24 -6.42 -7.48 -2.60
N ARG A 25 -5.13 -7.52 -2.88
CA ARG A 25 -4.61 -8.06 -4.14
C ARG A 25 -3.24 -8.69 -3.97
N ARG A 26 -2.94 -9.72 -4.75
CA ARG A 26 -1.59 -10.26 -4.88
C ARG A 26 -0.79 -9.47 -5.92
N LEU A 27 0.45 -9.12 -5.57
CA LEU A 27 1.44 -8.45 -6.40
C LEU A 27 2.49 -9.44 -6.93
N TYR A 28 3.00 -10.28 -6.04
CA TYR A 28 4.01 -11.29 -6.33
C TYR A 28 3.86 -12.49 -5.38
N ALA A 29 4.64 -13.55 -5.59
CA ALA A 29 4.62 -14.71 -4.71
C ALA A 29 5.36 -14.42 -3.39
N HIS A 30 4.95 -15.08 -2.30
CA HIS A 30 5.57 -14.90 -0.99
C HIS A 30 7.09 -15.18 -1.02
N ASP A 31 7.54 -16.09 -1.86
CA ASP A 31 8.94 -16.50 -2.05
C ASP A 31 9.63 -15.75 -3.21
N ALA A 32 9.06 -14.65 -3.67
CA ALA A 32 9.63 -13.87 -4.76
C ALA A 32 10.99 -13.26 -4.35
N LEU A 33 12.02 -13.59 -5.13
CA LEU A 33 13.34 -13.02 -5.01
C LEU A 33 13.53 -11.92 -6.05
N PHE A 34 13.90 -10.74 -5.59
CA PHE A 34 14.21 -9.59 -6.41
C PHE A 34 15.72 -9.48 -6.59
N ARG A 35 16.13 -8.95 -7.76
CA ARG A 35 17.54 -8.77 -8.10
C ARG A 35 17.80 -7.33 -8.48
N GLU A 36 18.75 -6.70 -7.81
CA GLU A 36 19.24 -5.38 -8.16
C GLU A 36 20.77 -5.42 -8.16
N ASN A 37 21.37 -5.16 -9.32
CA ASN A 37 22.81 -5.35 -9.55
C ASN A 37 23.28 -6.78 -9.20
N SER A 38 24.17 -6.93 -8.22
CA SER A 38 24.69 -8.21 -7.73
C SER A 38 23.87 -8.82 -6.59
N ASP A 39 22.90 -8.09 -6.05
CA ASP A 39 22.24 -8.46 -4.81
C ASP A 39 20.91 -9.15 -5.10
N VAL A 40 20.67 -10.23 -4.37
CA VAL A 40 19.40 -10.96 -4.36
C VAL A 40 18.76 -10.73 -3.00
N TYR A 41 17.52 -10.24 -3.01
CA TYR A 41 16.80 -9.90 -1.80
C TYR A 41 15.33 -10.29 -1.85
N GLU A 42 14.76 -10.42 -0.65
CA GLU A 42 13.34 -10.62 -0.44
C GLU A 42 12.73 -9.32 0.12
N VAL A 43 11.55 -8.99 -0.37
CA VAL A 43 10.78 -7.84 0.09
C VAL A 43 9.76 -8.34 1.12
N LEU A 44 9.99 -8.00 2.39
CA LEU A 44 9.09 -8.40 3.48
C LEU A 44 7.82 -7.56 3.46
N HIS A 45 7.99 -6.23 3.37
CA HIS A 45 6.88 -5.32 3.25
C HIS A 45 7.25 -4.01 2.55
N GLU A 46 6.26 -3.42 1.92
CA GLU A 46 6.29 -2.10 1.30
C GLU A 46 5.02 -1.36 1.70
N PHE A 47 5.08 -0.05 1.84
CA PHE A 47 3.87 0.75 2.03
C PHE A 47 3.98 2.10 1.34
N ASP A 48 2.83 2.66 0.99
CA ASP A 48 2.75 3.99 0.40
C ASP A 48 1.47 4.74 0.81
N PHE A 49 1.55 6.06 0.77
CA PHE A 49 0.41 6.96 0.95
C PHE A 49 0.14 7.71 -0.36
N VAL A 50 -1.08 7.59 -0.86
CA VAL A 50 -1.47 8.25 -2.12
C VAL A 50 -2.48 9.33 -1.82
N TYR A 51 -2.08 10.58 -2.02
CA TYR A 51 -2.96 11.73 -1.89
C TYR A 51 -3.47 12.18 -3.26
N THR A 52 -4.78 12.19 -3.43
CA THR A 52 -5.43 12.56 -4.70
C THR A 52 -5.81 14.04 -4.74
N GLU A 53 -6.02 14.57 -5.96
CA GLU A 53 -6.51 15.95 -6.15
C GLU A 53 -7.90 16.16 -5.51
N ASP A 54 -8.70 15.09 -5.43
CA ASP A 54 -9.99 15.06 -4.74
C ASP A 54 -9.87 15.07 -3.20
N LYS A 55 -8.66 15.34 -2.68
CA LYS A 55 -8.33 15.41 -1.25
C LYS A 55 -8.57 14.11 -0.50
N ARG A 56 -8.56 12.97 -1.19
CA ARG A 56 -8.62 11.65 -0.57
C ARG A 56 -7.22 11.16 -0.28
N LEU A 57 -7.09 10.43 0.83
CA LEU A 57 -5.83 9.85 1.24
C LEU A 57 -5.99 8.33 1.33
N PHE A 58 -5.29 7.63 0.46
CA PHE A 58 -5.24 6.17 0.46
C PHE A 58 -3.96 5.69 1.13
N PHE A 59 -4.06 4.57 1.84
CA PHE A 59 -2.91 3.85 2.39
C PHE A 59 -2.84 2.47 1.76
N PHE A 60 -1.68 2.13 1.23
CA PHE A 60 -1.39 0.81 0.67
C PHE A 60 -0.26 0.15 1.46
N LEU A 61 -0.46 -1.11 1.83
CA LEU A 61 0.49 -1.93 2.55
C LEU A 61 0.61 -3.27 1.84
N ALA A 62 1.80 -3.59 1.34
CA ALA A 62 2.14 -4.92 0.85
C ALA A 62 2.98 -5.67 1.88
N ILE A 63 2.61 -6.90 2.21
CA ILE A 63 3.39 -7.81 3.04
C ILE A 63 3.56 -9.12 2.27
N PHE A 64 4.79 -9.55 2.01
CA PHE A 64 5.12 -10.74 1.22
C PHE A 64 4.37 -10.82 -0.12
N GLY A 65 4.22 -9.68 -0.80
CA GLY A 65 3.52 -9.60 -2.08
C GLY A 65 2.00 -9.66 -2.00
N GLU A 66 1.40 -9.71 -0.81
CA GLU A 66 -0.04 -9.47 -0.62
C GLU A 66 -0.24 -8.01 -0.21
N GLU A 67 -0.99 -7.28 -1.01
CA GLU A 67 -1.28 -5.86 -0.82
C GLU A 67 -2.68 -5.64 -0.27
N TYR A 68 -2.75 -4.72 0.67
CA TYR A 68 -3.94 -4.22 1.33
C TYR A 68 -4.05 -2.72 1.04
N GLY A 69 -5.18 -2.27 0.53
CA GLY A 69 -5.46 -0.86 0.27
C GLY A 69 -6.65 -0.38 1.09
N ILE A 70 -6.54 0.77 1.73
CA ILE A 70 -7.61 1.39 2.51
C ILE A 70 -7.74 2.87 2.14
N ASP A 71 -8.96 3.36 1.98
CA ASP A 71 -9.25 4.79 1.91
C ASP A 71 -9.35 5.31 3.35
N MET A 72 -8.49 6.23 3.76
CA MET A 72 -8.53 6.77 5.13
C MET A 72 -9.57 7.89 5.29
N SER A 73 -10.20 8.30 4.20
CA SER A 73 -11.21 9.37 4.15
C SER A 73 -12.62 8.82 4.19
N ASP A 74 -12.83 7.59 3.71
CA ASP A 74 -14.13 6.94 3.59
C ASP A 74 -14.03 5.45 3.98
N PRO A 75 -14.92 4.95 4.86
CA PRO A 75 -14.97 3.52 5.20
C PRO A 75 -15.47 2.59 4.08
N ASP A 76 -16.03 3.12 2.99
CA ASP A 76 -16.52 2.33 1.87
C ASP A 76 -15.36 1.65 1.09
N PRO A 77 -15.30 0.31 1.02
CA PRO A 77 -14.27 -0.38 0.24
C PRO A 77 -14.31 -0.04 -1.26
N ALA A 78 -15.46 0.34 -1.82
CA ALA A 78 -15.62 0.62 -3.24
C ALA A 78 -14.68 1.73 -3.73
N SER A 79 -14.44 2.77 -2.92
CA SER A 79 -13.58 3.89 -3.28
C SER A 79 -12.13 3.46 -3.57
N CYS A 80 -11.64 2.47 -2.83
CA CYS A 80 -10.30 1.93 -3.01
C CYS A 80 -10.20 1.05 -4.27
N PHE A 81 -11.25 0.28 -4.59
CA PHE A 81 -11.30 -0.49 -5.84
C PHE A 81 -11.34 0.44 -7.07
N ASP A 82 -12.22 1.43 -7.06
CA ASP A 82 -12.37 2.39 -8.17
C ASP A 82 -11.09 3.18 -8.41
N PHE A 83 -10.42 3.62 -7.35
CA PHE A 83 -9.14 4.31 -7.45
C PHE A 83 -8.06 3.42 -8.10
N ARG A 84 -8.04 2.12 -7.80
CA ARG A 84 -7.04 1.19 -8.34
C ARG A 84 -7.28 0.83 -9.80
N GLU A 85 -8.53 0.65 -10.21
CA GLU A 85 -8.88 0.40 -11.61
C GLU A 85 -8.39 1.56 -12.50
N GLN A 86 -8.46 2.80 -12.02
CA GLN A 86 -7.93 3.97 -12.72
C GLN A 86 -6.40 3.99 -12.82
N GLN A 87 -5.69 3.33 -11.90
CA GLN A 87 -4.22 3.36 -11.80
C GLN A 87 -3.53 2.18 -12.52
N ASN A 88 -4.24 1.37 -13.31
CA ASN A 88 -3.73 0.20 -14.04
C ASN A 88 -2.96 -0.81 -13.16
N GLY A 89 -3.25 -0.83 -11.86
CA GLY A 89 -2.81 -1.92 -10.99
C GLY A 89 -1.30 -2.02 -10.73
N GLY A 90 -0.55 -0.93 -10.63
CA GLY A 90 0.82 -0.97 -10.13
C GLY A 90 0.93 -1.50 -8.68
N SER A 91 2.09 -2.06 -8.30
CA SER A 91 2.45 -2.26 -6.88
C SER A 91 2.63 -0.91 -6.16
N PRO A 92 2.69 -0.84 -4.81
CA PRO A 92 2.96 0.42 -4.10
C PRO A 92 4.28 1.05 -4.57
N SER A 93 5.29 0.22 -4.80
CA SER A 93 6.56 0.59 -5.43
C SER A 93 6.44 1.11 -6.87
N THR A 94 5.40 0.71 -7.62
CA THR A 94 5.12 1.21 -8.99
C THR A 94 4.21 2.44 -9.00
N LEU A 95 3.32 2.60 -8.01
CA LEU A 95 2.51 3.81 -7.80
C LEU A 95 3.41 5.05 -7.65
N ARG A 96 4.66 4.87 -7.18
CA ARG A 96 5.75 5.87 -7.24
C ARG A 96 5.90 6.60 -8.58
N ARG A 97 5.49 5.99 -9.70
CA ARG A 97 5.75 6.49 -11.06
C ARG A 97 4.50 6.99 -11.80
N ALA A 98 3.30 6.64 -11.33
CA ALA A 98 2.07 6.78 -12.10
C ALA A 98 1.19 7.97 -11.70
N SER A 99 1.30 8.49 -10.48
CA SER A 99 0.39 9.53 -9.99
C SER A 99 0.92 10.94 -10.23
N ASN A 100 0.14 11.78 -10.91
CA ASN A 100 0.29 13.24 -10.95
C ASN A 100 -0.02 13.94 -9.60
N GLY A 101 -0.36 13.17 -8.55
CA GLY A 101 -0.62 13.65 -7.20
C GLY A 101 0.63 13.72 -6.31
N LEU A 102 0.52 14.44 -5.20
CA LEU A 102 1.58 14.57 -4.20
C LEU A 102 1.84 13.22 -3.51
N ILE A 103 2.93 12.54 -3.87
CA ILE A 103 3.36 11.29 -3.23
C ILE A 103 4.06 11.64 -1.91
N LEU A 104 3.45 11.25 -0.78
CA LEU A 104 4.08 11.36 0.54
C LEU A 104 4.96 10.12 0.77
N ARG A 105 6.26 10.35 0.99
CA ARG A 105 7.35 9.38 0.82
C ARG A 105 7.12 7.97 1.42
N THR A 106 7.49 6.99 0.58
CA THR A 106 7.48 5.52 0.68
C THR A 106 8.46 4.94 1.70
N GLY A 107 8.10 3.82 2.34
CA GLY A 107 9.02 2.92 3.03
C GLY A 107 9.04 1.53 2.36
N VAL A 108 10.22 1.07 1.93
CA VAL A 108 10.45 -0.30 1.46
C VAL A 108 11.40 -0.96 2.46
N CYS A 109 10.96 -2.04 3.10
CA CYS A 109 11.75 -2.76 4.08
C CYS A 109 12.20 -4.10 3.50
N ILE A 110 13.47 -4.12 3.10
CA ILE A 110 14.16 -5.30 2.57
C ILE A 110 14.77 -6.07 3.74
N LYS A 111 14.65 -7.40 3.74
CA LYS A 111 15.50 -8.24 4.61
C LYS A 111 16.05 -9.41 3.82
N GLY A 112 17.37 -9.58 3.94
CA GLY A 112 18.09 -10.75 3.45
C GLY A 112 18.82 -10.47 2.15
N ILE A 113 20.05 -9.98 2.23
CA ILE A 113 21.05 -10.26 1.19
C ILE A 113 21.32 -11.76 1.30
N THR A 114 20.83 -12.55 0.36
CA THR A 114 21.30 -13.94 0.25
C THR A 114 22.73 -13.86 -0.26
N ARG A 115 23.71 -13.92 0.65
CA ARG A 115 25.12 -14.09 0.28
C ARG A 115 25.20 -15.32 -0.61
N THR A 116 25.74 -15.11 -1.82
CA THR A 116 25.98 -16.12 -2.84
C THR A 116 26.55 -17.42 -2.26
N PRO A 117 26.20 -18.59 -2.82
CA PRO A 117 26.83 -19.83 -2.40
C PRO A 117 28.33 -19.68 -2.65
N THR A 118 29.13 -19.84 -1.58
CA THR A 118 30.57 -19.95 -1.65
C THR A 118 30.94 -20.94 -2.76
N ARG A 119 31.65 -20.48 -3.80
CA ARG A 119 32.33 -21.36 -4.74
C ARG A 119 33.19 -22.31 -3.91
N GLY A 120 32.79 -23.57 -3.85
CA GLY A 120 33.64 -24.64 -3.34
C GLY A 120 34.90 -24.68 -4.22
N VAL A 121 36.04 -24.38 -3.61
CA VAL A 121 37.34 -24.82 -4.10
C VAL A 121 37.52 -26.22 -3.53
N GLY A 122 37.59 -27.22 -4.42
CA GLY A 122 37.79 -28.62 -4.11
C GLY A 122 37.82 -29.44 -5.38
#